data_AF-A0A3N0BF51-F1
#
_entry.id   AF-A0A3N0BF51-F1
#
_cell.length_a   1.000
_cell.length_b   1.000
_cell.length_c   1.000
_cell.angle_alpha   90.00
_cell.angle_beta   90.00
_cell.angle_gamma   90.00
#
_symmetry.space_group_name_H-M   'P 1'
#
loop_
_entity.id
_entity.type
_entity.pdbx_description
1 polymer ?
#
loop_
_entity_poly.entity_id
_entity_poly.type
_entity_poly.pdbx_seq_one_letter_code
_entity_poly.pdbx_strand_id
1 'polypeptide(L)'
;MKDTVGFQNRVDEETKDSLVAKCQENGWLKRGGYDWQDDPYLEEYPYEFARIEDMEALRQTLGGGNWAIRQGFLYKDLAFIQQVNGGDEWWTLKKTDDGWLDFESWSFEGVARDYHEFARAVTSMHVATPEECEFLDYMRDYEDLMLPPKSWQASGLPEGWKWLEYDDGSRSLAAPDGEKACTFDRQTREFTDVNGRYCIHEDFSFAKIEKQVAAKLVKQPMFHATALAEQAEAARRAAANLESRTLDEAKGTKDR
;
A
#
# COMPACT_ATOMS: atom_id res chain seq x y z
N MET A 1 -20.39 0.12 21.84
CA MET A 1 -19.30 1.05 21.49
C MET A 1 -18.12 0.22 21.03
N LYS A 2 -17.85 0.19 19.72
CA LYS A 2 -16.63 -0.47 19.20
C LYS A 2 -15.51 0.57 19.24
N ASP A 3 -14.71 0.52 20.31
CA ASP A 3 -13.46 1.27 20.44
C ASP A 3 -12.34 0.59 19.63
N THR A 4 -12.50 0.40 18.32
CA THR A 4 -11.49 -0.31 17.50
C THR A 4 -10.89 0.51 16.37
N VAL A 5 -11.40 1.71 16.13
CA VAL A 5 -10.62 2.80 15.52
C VAL A 5 -10.75 3.96 16.48
N GLY A 6 -9.89 3.97 17.50
CA GLY A 6 -9.79 5.15 18.35
C GLY A 6 -9.56 6.35 17.46
N PHE A 7 -10.28 7.45 17.69
CA PHE A 7 -10.03 8.79 17.14
C PHE A 7 -8.63 9.33 17.55
N GLN A 8 -7.58 8.51 17.48
CA GLN A 8 -6.20 8.88 17.79
C GLN A 8 -5.62 9.79 16.71
N ASN A 9 -6.23 9.83 15.52
CA ASN A 9 -5.85 10.69 14.41
C ASN A 9 -6.95 11.71 14.07
N ARG A 10 -7.33 12.55 15.02
CA ARG A 10 -8.20 13.70 14.71
C ARG A 10 -7.51 14.59 13.68
N VAL A 11 -8.30 15.11 12.74
CA VAL A 11 -7.82 16.15 11.83
C VAL A 11 -7.55 17.44 12.60
N ASP A 12 -6.67 18.30 12.08
CA ASP A 12 -6.49 19.65 12.59
C ASP A 12 -7.76 20.51 12.45
N GLU A 13 -7.86 21.57 13.25
CA GLU A 13 -9.08 22.40 13.28
C GLU A 13 -9.31 23.14 11.96
N GLU A 14 -8.27 23.51 11.21
CA GLU A 14 -8.44 24.16 9.90
C GLU A 14 -9.11 23.22 8.89
N THR A 15 -8.61 21.99 8.79
CA THR A 15 -9.19 20.94 7.94
C THR A 15 -10.63 20.63 8.36
N LYS A 16 -10.87 20.52 9.67
CA LYS A 16 -12.21 20.29 10.23
C LYS A 16 -13.16 21.42 9.87
N ASP A 17 -12.79 22.67 10.10
CA ASP A 17 -13.63 23.84 9.81
C ASP A 17 -13.94 23.94 8.31
N SER A 18 -12.96 23.64 7.46
CA SER A 18 -13.14 23.58 6.01
C SER A 18 -14.15 22.50 5.58
N LEU A 19 -14.09 21.30 6.19
CA LEU A 19 -15.06 20.23 5.94
C LEU A 19 -16.44 20.55 6.50
N VAL A 20 -16.53 21.15 7.69
CA VAL A 20 -17.80 21.59 8.29
C VAL A 20 -18.47 22.62 7.39
N ALA A 21 -17.70 23.58 6.86
CA ALA A 21 -18.20 24.58 5.92
C ALA A 21 -18.75 23.90 4.66
N LYS A 22 -18.00 22.95 4.08
CA LYS A 22 -18.46 22.19 2.91
C LYS A 22 -19.73 21.38 3.20
N CYS A 23 -19.81 20.74 4.36
CA CYS A 23 -21.02 20.03 4.79
C CYS A 23 -22.26 20.93 4.91
N GLN A 24 -22.10 22.25 5.15
CA GLN A 24 -23.26 23.16 5.19
C GLN A 24 -23.91 23.37 3.82
N GLU A 25 -23.20 23.08 2.73
CA GLU A 25 -23.71 23.16 1.35
C GLU A 25 -24.60 21.95 1.01
N ASN A 26 -24.38 20.80 1.67
CA ASN A 26 -25.15 19.59 1.46
C ASN A 26 -26.39 19.58 2.37
N GLY A 27 -27.58 19.50 1.75
CA GLY A 27 -28.86 19.54 2.45
C GLY A 27 -29.07 18.44 3.51
N TRP A 28 -28.42 17.28 3.36
CA TRP A 28 -28.48 16.19 4.34
C TRP A 28 -27.50 16.37 5.48
N LEU A 29 -26.33 16.96 5.21
CA LEU A 29 -25.24 17.08 6.18
C LEU A 29 -25.25 18.39 6.94
N LYS A 30 -25.86 19.46 6.41
CA LYS A 30 -25.91 20.78 7.04
C LYS A 30 -26.63 20.76 8.37
N ARG A 31 -26.36 21.77 9.21
CA ARG A 31 -27.11 21.93 10.45
C ARG A 31 -28.56 22.32 10.16
N GLY A 32 -29.51 21.67 10.86
CA GLY A 32 -30.94 21.79 10.56
C GLY A 32 -31.26 21.45 9.10
N GLY A 33 -30.56 20.45 8.55
CA GLY A 33 -30.78 19.92 7.20
C GLY A 33 -32.05 19.09 7.08
N TYR A 34 -32.11 18.25 6.05
CA TYR A 34 -33.22 17.33 5.88
C TYR A 34 -33.26 16.31 7.01
N ASP A 35 -34.41 16.22 7.67
CA ASP A 35 -34.63 15.20 8.70
C ASP A 35 -34.68 13.82 8.04
N TRP A 36 -33.76 12.95 8.46
CA TRP A 36 -33.77 11.55 8.03
C TRP A 36 -34.87 10.75 8.76
N GLN A 37 -35.28 11.22 9.94
CA GLN A 37 -36.45 10.73 10.69
C GLN A 37 -37.11 11.90 11.44
N ASP A 38 -38.45 11.96 11.43
CA ASP A 38 -39.25 12.85 12.28
C ASP A 38 -39.18 12.39 13.75
N ASP A 39 -38.00 12.47 14.38
CA ASP A 39 -37.83 12.22 15.81
C ASP A 39 -37.61 13.55 16.56
N PRO A 40 -38.61 14.04 17.32
CA PRO A 40 -38.52 15.31 18.03
C PRO A 40 -37.54 15.30 19.22
N TYR A 41 -36.95 14.16 19.57
CA TYR A 41 -35.95 14.02 20.63
C TYR A 41 -34.54 13.71 20.11
N LEU A 42 -34.37 13.57 18.79
CA LEU A 42 -33.06 13.27 18.21
C LEU A 42 -32.18 14.52 18.27
N GLU A 43 -31.18 14.49 19.15
CA GLU A 43 -30.15 15.51 19.20
C GLU A 43 -29.32 15.49 17.90
N GLU A 44 -28.96 16.70 17.45
CA GLU A 44 -28.22 16.88 16.22
C GLU A 44 -26.80 16.31 16.34
N TYR A 45 -26.44 15.35 15.48
CA TYR A 45 -25.13 14.71 15.51
C TYR A 45 -23.98 15.69 15.24
N PRO A 46 -22.87 15.64 16.00
CA PRO A 46 -21.72 16.50 15.79
C PRO A 46 -20.95 16.12 14.50
N TYR A 47 -20.18 17.07 13.96
CA TYR A 47 -19.19 16.77 12.94
C TYR A 47 -17.95 16.16 13.58
N GLU A 48 -17.57 14.97 13.14
CA GLU A 48 -16.38 14.28 13.62
C GLU A 48 -15.60 13.70 12.45
N PHE A 49 -14.30 14.01 12.39
CA PHE A 49 -13.44 13.54 11.30
C PHE A 49 -12.17 12.91 11.84
N ALA A 50 -11.74 11.83 11.18
CA ALA A 50 -10.48 11.15 11.48
C ALA A 50 -9.65 10.94 10.21
N ARG A 51 -8.33 11.04 10.33
CA ARG A 51 -7.39 10.70 9.26
C ARG A 51 -6.99 9.23 9.36
N ILE A 52 -7.06 8.54 8.23
CA ILE A 52 -6.61 7.17 8.07
C ILE A 52 -5.48 7.19 7.04
N GLU A 53 -4.32 6.63 7.40
CA GLU A 53 -3.14 6.60 6.52
C GLU A 53 -3.01 5.27 5.76
N ASP A 54 -3.60 4.21 6.31
CA ASP A 54 -3.49 2.85 5.79
C ASP A 54 -4.74 2.43 5.01
N MET A 55 -4.55 1.91 3.79
CA MET A 55 -5.64 1.52 2.89
C MET A 55 -6.52 0.42 3.48
N GLU A 56 -5.91 -0.55 4.17
CA GLU A 56 -6.63 -1.67 4.78
C GLU A 56 -7.46 -1.20 5.98
N ALA A 57 -6.92 -0.30 6.80
CA ALA A 57 -7.68 0.35 7.86
C ALA A 57 -8.85 1.17 7.31
N LEU A 58 -8.66 1.88 6.18
CA LEU A 58 -9.75 2.62 5.52
C LEU A 58 -10.84 1.65 5.02
N ARG A 59 -10.45 0.55 4.38
CA ARG A 59 -11.37 -0.50 3.90
C ARG A 59 -12.22 -1.08 5.02
N GLN A 60 -11.58 -1.46 6.13
CA GLN A 60 -12.29 -1.99 7.30
C GLN A 60 -13.23 -0.96 7.94
N THR A 61 -12.85 0.32 7.91
CA THR A 61 -13.64 1.41 8.48
C THR A 61 -14.89 1.68 7.65
N LEU A 62 -14.72 1.92 6.34
CA LEU A 62 -15.83 2.24 5.44
C LEU A 62 -16.76 1.03 5.24
N GLY A 63 -16.21 -0.18 5.12
CA GLY A 63 -16.99 -1.42 5.01
C GLY A 63 -17.62 -1.92 6.32
N GLY A 64 -17.26 -1.34 7.47
CA GLY A 64 -17.74 -1.77 8.78
C GLY A 64 -19.15 -1.30 9.16
N GLY A 65 -19.66 -0.27 8.47
CA GLY A 65 -20.99 0.32 8.68
C GLY A 65 -21.25 0.88 10.09
N ASN A 66 -22.52 1.19 10.38
CA ASN A 66 -22.99 1.69 11.69
C ASN A 66 -22.28 2.99 12.15
N TRP A 67 -22.03 3.90 11.22
CA TRP A 67 -21.50 5.23 11.48
C TRP A 67 -22.63 6.25 11.57
N ALA A 68 -22.49 7.23 12.45
CA ALA A 68 -23.44 8.33 12.52
C ALA A 68 -23.27 9.26 11.32
N ILE A 69 -24.36 9.93 10.92
CA ILE A 69 -24.30 11.01 9.94
C ILE A 69 -23.27 12.06 10.39
N ARG A 70 -22.58 12.70 9.44
CA ARG A 70 -21.52 13.73 9.67
C ARG A 70 -20.22 13.21 10.28
N GLN A 71 -20.12 11.91 10.54
CA GLN A 71 -18.82 11.29 10.74
C GLN A 71 -18.14 11.09 9.39
N GLY A 72 -16.83 11.36 9.32
CA GLY A 72 -16.10 11.17 8.08
C GLY A 72 -14.64 10.80 8.25
N PHE A 73 -14.09 10.23 7.20
CA PHE A 73 -12.73 9.69 7.18
C PHE A 73 -11.94 10.30 6.04
N LEU A 74 -10.74 10.78 6.34
CA LEU A 74 -9.83 11.35 5.36
C LEU A 74 -8.76 10.33 5.00
N TYR A 75 -8.49 10.19 3.70
CA TYR A 75 -7.41 9.38 3.17
C TYR A 75 -6.72 10.17 2.06
N LYS A 76 -5.45 10.51 2.26
CA LYS A 76 -4.69 11.41 1.37
C LYS A 76 -5.45 12.73 1.11
N ASP A 77 -5.86 12.98 -0.14
CA ASP A 77 -6.63 14.13 -0.61
C ASP A 77 -8.16 13.85 -0.68
N LEU A 78 -8.62 12.69 -0.22
CA LEU A 78 -10.03 12.32 -0.22
C LEU A 78 -10.65 12.48 1.18
N ALA A 79 -11.94 12.79 1.21
CA ALA A 79 -12.78 12.68 2.41
C ALA A 79 -14.08 11.95 2.09
N PHE A 80 -14.46 11.02 2.95
CA PHE A 80 -15.70 10.25 2.85
C PHE A 80 -16.57 10.59 4.06
N ILE A 81 -17.73 11.21 3.84
CA ILE A 81 -18.61 11.69 4.92
C ILE A 81 -19.93 10.93 4.89
N GLN A 82 -20.27 10.27 5.99
CA GLN A 82 -21.50 9.51 6.10
C GLN A 82 -22.72 10.45 6.00
N GLN A 83 -23.56 10.23 5.00
CA GLN A 83 -24.78 11.03 4.76
C GLN A 83 -26.05 10.32 5.20
N VAL A 84 -26.00 9.00 5.46
CA VAL A 84 -27.13 8.20 5.96
C VAL A 84 -26.77 7.59 7.32
N ASN A 85 -27.56 7.92 8.34
CA ASN A 85 -27.29 7.43 9.70
C ASN A 85 -27.35 5.90 9.77
N GLY A 86 -26.24 5.26 10.17
CA GLY A 86 -26.10 3.81 10.25
C GLY A 86 -26.06 3.08 8.90
N GLY A 87 -26.10 3.82 7.78
CA GLY A 87 -26.10 3.28 6.42
C GLY A 87 -24.70 3.11 5.83
N ASP A 88 -24.67 2.97 4.51
CA ASP A 88 -23.46 2.83 3.68
C ASP A 88 -23.53 3.79 2.49
N GLU A 89 -23.76 5.08 2.77
CA GLU A 89 -23.74 6.12 1.75
C GLU A 89 -22.79 7.24 2.16
N TRP A 90 -21.68 7.32 1.43
CA TRP A 90 -20.57 8.18 1.74
C TRP A 90 -20.48 9.29 0.71
N TRP A 91 -20.76 10.52 1.14
CA TRP A 91 -20.52 11.69 0.33
C TRP A 91 -19.01 11.87 0.15
N THR A 92 -18.56 11.75 -1.10
CA THR A 92 -17.14 11.65 -1.43
C THR A 92 -16.63 12.98 -1.96
N LEU A 93 -15.58 13.46 -1.31
CA LEU A 93 -14.94 14.75 -1.57
C LEU A 93 -13.49 14.55 -1.98
N LYS A 94 -13.01 15.43 -2.86
CA LYS A 94 -11.62 15.58 -3.24
C LYS A 94 -11.09 16.95 -2.85
N LYS A 95 -9.90 17.00 -2.25
CA LYS A 95 -9.21 18.24 -1.92
C LYS A 95 -8.61 18.86 -3.19
N THR A 96 -8.89 20.13 -3.41
CA THR A 96 -8.35 20.95 -4.50
C THR A 96 -7.70 22.21 -3.94
N ASP A 97 -7.06 23.01 -4.80
CA ASP A 97 -6.50 24.32 -4.43
C ASP A 97 -7.60 25.30 -3.97
N ASP A 98 -8.81 25.15 -4.48
CA ASP A 98 -9.97 26.02 -4.17
C ASP A 98 -10.84 25.51 -3.01
N GLY A 99 -10.53 24.35 -2.43
CA GLY A 99 -11.29 23.80 -1.30
C GLY A 99 -11.58 22.31 -1.42
N TRP A 100 -12.82 21.92 -1.14
CA TRP A 100 -13.30 20.55 -1.26
C TRP A 100 -14.32 20.46 -2.40
N LEU A 101 -14.00 19.65 -3.39
CA LEU A 101 -14.89 19.29 -4.49
C LEU A 101 -15.70 18.05 -4.10
N ASP A 102 -17.01 18.16 -4.04
CA ASP A 102 -17.89 17.00 -4.00
C ASP A 102 -18.14 16.48 -5.41
N PHE A 103 -18.19 15.16 -5.60
CA PHE A 103 -18.41 14.58 -6.91
C PHE A 103 -19.39 13.41 -6.94
N GLU A 104 -19.42 12.53 -5.93
CA GLU A 104 -20.34 11.39 -5.92
C GLU A 104 -20.66 10.88 -4.51
N SER A 105 -21.70 10.06 -4.41
CA SER A 105 -22.00 9.23 -3.23
C SER A 105 -21.58 7.78 -3.47
N TRP A 106 -20.82 7.20 -2.55
CA TRP A 106 -20.32 5.82 -2.65
C TRP A 106 -20.92 4.90 -1.60
N SER A 107 -21.10 3.64 -1.97
CA SER A 107 -21.43 2.54 -1.05
C SER A 107 -20.26 1.57 -0.99
N PHE A 108 -19.63 1.47 0.18
CA PHE A 108 -18.39 0.73 0.35
C PHE A 108 -18.58 -0.67 0.95
N GLU A 109 -19.73 -1.02 1.54
CA GLU A 109 -19.96 -2.32 2.18
C GLU A 109 -19.74 -3.49 1.20
N GLY A 110 -20.23 -3.36 -0.02
CA GLY A 110 -20.03 -4.36 -1.07
C GLY A 110 -18.59 -4.37 -1.58
N VAL A 111 -18.10 -3.20 -2.00
CA VAL A 111 -16.78 -2.99 -2.59
C VAL A 111 -15.65 -3.38 -1.63
N ALA A 112 -15.81 -3.09 -0.34
CA ALA A 112 -14.83 -3.42 0.69
C ALA A 112 -14.65 -4.92 0.90
N ARG A 113 -15.53 -5.80 0.38
CA ARG A 113 -15.35 -7.25 0.50
C ARG A 113 -14.17 -7.76 -0.34
N ASP A 114 -13.88 -7.08 -1.43
CA ASP A 114 -12.71 -7.32 -2.27
C ASP A 114 -11.73 -6.16 -2.09
N TYR A 115 -10.54 -6.46 -1.56
CA TYR A 115 -9.54 -5.43 -1.37
C TYR A 115 -9.11 -4.79 -2.69
N HIS A 116 -8.93 -5.56 -3.76
CA HIS A 116 -8.43 -5.01 -5.03
C HIS A 116 -9.48 -4.10 -5.65
N GLU A 117 -10.75 -4.45 -5.55
CA GLU A 117 -11.84 -3.57 -5.97
C GLU A 117 -11.86 -2.27 -5.17
N PHE A 118 -11.75 -2.37 -3.84
CA PHE A 118 -11.69 -1.22 -2.95
C PHE A 118 -10.47 -0.33 -3.19
N ALA A 119 -9.28 -0.91 -3.26
CA ALA A 119 -8.02 -0.21 -3.48
C ALA A 119 -8.03 0.44 -4.86
N ARG A 120 -8.57 -0.23 -5.89
CA ARG A 120 -8.75 0.35 -7.23
C ARG A 120 -9.66 1.57 -7.19
N ALA A 121 -10.82 1.48 -6.53
CA ALA A 121 -11.76 2.59 -6.43
C ALA A 121 -11.14 3.81 -5.72
N VAL A 122 -10.60 3.61 -4.50
CA VAL A 122 -10.01 4.70 -3.72
C VAL A 122 -8.78 5.29 -4.41
N THR A 123 -7.94 4.46 -5.03
CA THR A 123 -6.75 4.94 -5.74
C THR A 123 -7.13 5.70 -7.00
N SER A 124 -8.14 5.23 -7.75
CA SER A 124 -8.72 5.95 -8.90
C SER A 124 -9.14 7.36 -8.52
N MET A 125 -9.94 7.51 -7.45
CA MET A 125 -10.36 8.82 -6.95
C MET A 125 -9.19 9.71 -6.52
N HIS A 126 -8.18 9.13 -5.89
CA HIS A 126 -6.99 9.84 -5.43
C HIS A 126 -6.17 10.39 -6.60
N VAL A 127 -5.92 9.58 -7.63
CA VAL A 127 -5.08 10.00 -8.77
C VAL A 127 -5.83 10.84 -9.80
N ALA A 128 -7.16 10.82 -9.77
CA ALA A 128 -7.98 11.61 -10.65
C ALA A 128 -7.72 13.10 -10.48
N THR A 129 -7.92 13.86 -11.55
CA THR A 129 -7.99 15.31 -11.54
C THR A 129 -9.37 15.76 -11.03
N PRO A 130 -9.51 17.02 -10.58
CA PRO A 130 -10.82 17.56 -10.23
C PRO A 130 -11.84 17.46 -11.38
N GLU A 131 -11.40 17.67 -12.62
CA GLU A 131 -12.24 17.58 -13.82
C GLU A 131 -12.72 16.14 -14.07
N GLU A 132 -11.84 15.13 -13.97
CA GLU A 132 -12.23 13.71 -14.05
C GLU A 132 -13.23 13.33 -12.96
N CYS A 133 -13.07 13.85 -11.74
CA CYS A 133 -14.05 13.66 -10.67
C CYS A 133 -15.41 14.27 -11.01
N GLU A 134 -15.44 15.51 -11.49
CA GLU A 134 -16.68 16.21 -11.84
C GLU A 134 -17.47 15.50 -12.97
N PHE A 135 -16.77 14.91 -13.94
CA PHE A 135 -17.38 14.13 -15.02
C PHE A 135 -17.61 12.65 -14.68
N LEU A 136 -17.24 12.21 -13.47
CA LEU A 136 -17.27 10.81 -13.04
C LEU A 136 -16.44 9.86 -13.94
N ASP A 137 -15.43 10.39 -14.63
CA ASP A 137 -14.52 9.66 -15.52
C ASP A 137 -13.16 9.40 -14.84
N TYR A 138 -13.22 8.92 -13.61
CA TYR A 138 -12.03 8.72 -12.78
C TYR A 138 -11.65 7.25 -12.60
N MET A 139 -12.57 6.32 -12.88
CA MET A 139 -12.35 4.89 -12.64
C MET A 139 -11.35 4.32 -13.65
N ARG A 140 -10.22 3.83 -13.15
CA ARG A 140 -9.16 3.26 -13.98
C ARG A 140 -9.16 1.74 -13.97
N ASP A 141 -8.52 1.16 -14.98
CA ASP A 141 -8.14 -0.23 -14.96
C ASP A 141 -7.05 -0.45 -13.89
N TYR A 142 -7.06 -1.64 -13.27
CA TYR A 142 -6.16 -1.93 -12.14
C TYR A 142 -4.69 -1.83 -12.55
N GLU A 143 -4.39 -2.24 -13.78
CA GLU A 143 -3.07 -2.21 -14.39
C GLU A 143 -2.51 -0.78 -14.50
N ASP A 144 -3.37 0.22 -14.72
CA ASP A 144 -2.96 1.63 -14.84
C ASP A 144 -2.63 2.25 -13.48
N LEU A 145 -3.06 1.63 -12.39
CA LEU A 145 -2.87 2.08 -11.02
C LEU A 145 -1.70 1.38 -10.32
N MET A 146 -1.15 0.30 -10.89
CA MET A 146 0.01 -0.38 -10.31
C MET A 146 1.22 0.56 -10.30
N LEU A 147 1.47 1.16 -9.14
CA LEU A 147 2.74 1.82 -8.89
C LEU A 147 3.86 0.79 -9.06
N PRO A 148 5.00 1.19 -9.66
CA PRO A 148 6.15 0.31 -9.70
C PRO A 148 6.50 -0.10 -8.26
N PRO A 149 6.64 -1.40 -7.98
CA PRO A 149 6.86 -1.85 -6.63
C PRO A 149 8.14 -1.24 -6.08
N LYS A 150 8.13 -0.88 -4.80
CA LYS A 150 9.37 -0.49 -4.11
C LYS A 150 10.31 -1.68 -4.16
N SER A 151 11.58 -1.45 -4.50
CA SER A 151 12.55 -2.53 -4.60
C SER A 151 13.82 -2.25 -3.82
N TRP A 152 14.37 -3.30 -3.21
CA TRP A 152 15.65 -3.27 -2.51
C TRP A 152 16.36 -4.61 -2.61
N GLN A 153 17.68 -4.59 -2.45
CA GLN A 153 18.51 -5.80 -2.46
C GLN A 153 18.07 -6.77 -1.35
N ALA A 154 17.90 -8.05 -1.71
CA ALA A 154 17.53 -9.09 -0.75
C ALA A 154 18.72 -9.45 0.15
N SER A 155 18.60 -9.13 1.43
CA SER A 155 19.61 -9.45 2.44
C SER A 155 19.85 -10.96 2.56
N GLY A 156 21.11 -11.38 2.52
CA GLY A 156 21.49 -12.80 2.60
C GLY A 156 21.38 -13.56 1.27
N LEU A 157 21.09 -12.87 0.17
CA LEU A 157 21.19 -13.39 -1.20
C LEU A 157 22.27 -12.64 -2.00
N PRO A 158 22.83 -13.26 -3.05
CA PRO A 158 23.73 -12.61 -4.00
C PRO A 158 23.16 -11.33 -4.63
N GLU A 159 24.06 -10.52 -5.16
CA GLU A 159 23.72 -9.29 -5.87
C GLU A 159 22.73 -9.56 -7.02
N GLY A 160 21.78 -8.64 -7.20
CA GLY A 160 20.76 -8.71 -8.25
C GLY A 160 19.43 -9.31 -7.79
N TRP A 161 19.41 -10.07 -6.70
CA TRP A 161 18.17 -10.51 -6.06
C TRP A 161 17.49 -9.37 -5.33
N LYS A 162 16.22 -9.10 -5.63
CA LYS A 162 15.49 -7.94 -5.09
C LYS A 162 14.16 -8.33 -4.50
N TRP A 163 13.85 -7.80 -3.32
CA TRP A 163 12.47 -7.75 -2.85
C TRP A 163 11.72 -6.66 -3.59
N LEU A 164 10.53 -6.98 -4.07
CA LEU A 164 9.55 -6.06 -4.62
C LEU A 164 8.39 -6.00 -3.62
N GLU A 165 8.03 -4.80 -3.18
CA GLU A 165 6.89 -4.56 -2.29
C GLU A 165 5.86 -3.71 -3.03
N TYR A 166 4.64 -4.23 -3.05
CA TYR A 166 3.48 -3.60 -3.65
C TYR A 166 2.76 -2.75 -2.59
N ASP A 167 1.88 -1.88 -3.06
CA ASP A 167 1.13 -0.93 -2.23
C ASP A 167 0.15 -1.59 -1.26
N ASP A 168 -0.37 -2.76 -1.61
CA ASP A 168 -1.15 -3.66 -0.76
C ASP A 168 -0.32 -4.34 0.36
N GLY A 169 0.99 -4.09 0.37
CA GLY A 169 1.95 -4.70 1.27
C GLY A 169 2.29 -6.14 0.93
N SER A 170 1.83 -6.68 -0.19
CA SER A 170 2.29 -7.94 -0.75
C SER A 170 3.74 -7.79 -1.22
N ARG A 171 4.47 -8.91 -1.28
CA ARG A 171 5.87 -8.90 -1.71
C ARG A 171 6.18 -10.02 -2.67
N SER A 172 7.12 -9.78 -3.57
CA SER A 172 7.73 -10.83 -4.38
C SER A 172 9.24 -10.73 -4.36
N LEU A 173 9.93 -11.87 -4.42
CA LEU A 173 11.36 -11.90 -4.66
C LEU A 173 11.60 -12.03 -6.17
N ALA A 174 12.34 -11.09 -6.74
CA ALA A 174 12.79 -11.14 -8.12
C ALA A 174 14.23 -11.68 -8.17
N ALA A 175 14.48 -12.60 -9.11
CA ALA A 175 15.79 -13.06 -9.49
C ALA A 175 16.52 -12.01 -10.35
N PRO A 176 17.85 -12.12 -10.57
CA PRO A 176 18.63 -11.14 -11.33
C PRO A 176 18.19 -10.96 -12.79
N ASP A 177 17.56 -11.98 -13.37
CA ASP A 177 16.96 -11.94 -14.71
C ASP A 177 15.59 -11.26 -14.76
N GLY A 178 15.04 -10.87 -13.60
CA GLY A 178 13.74 -10.24 -13.46
C GLY A 178 12.58 -11.22 -13.23
N GLU A 179 12.81 -12.53 -13.27
CA GLU A 179 11.75 -13.51 -12.99
C GLU A 179 11.37 -13.51 -11.51
N LYS A 180 10.07 -13.66 -11.22
CA LYS A 180 9.57 -13.77 -9.84
C LYS A 180 9.89 -15.18 -9.31
N ALA A 181 10.83 -15.26 -8.37
CA ALA A 181 11.22 -16.51 -7.73
C ALA A 181 10.21 -16.94 -6.65
N CYS A 182 9.67 -16.00 -5.88
CA CYS A 182 8.59 -16.28 -4.94
C CYS A 182 7.64 -15.09 -4.85
N THR A 183 6.37 -15.38 -4.56
CA THR A 183 5.35 -14.36 -4.33
C THR A 183 4.71 -14.60 -2.98
N PHE A 184 4.33 -13.51 -2.35
CA PHE A 184 3.62 -13.51 -1.09
C PHE A 184 2.51 -12.46 -1.17
N ASP A 185 1.28 -12.92 -1.04
CA ASP A 185 0.10 -12.08 -0.91
C ASP A 185 -0.20 -11.87 0.57
N ARG A 186 -0.19 -10.62 1.00
CA ARG A 186 -0.36 -10.27 2.43
C ARG A 186 -1.78 -10.56 2.93
N GLN A 187 -2.77 -10.54 2.05
CA GLN A 187 -4.18 -10.54 2.41
C GLN A 187 -4.73 -11.94 2.50
N THR A 188 -4.47 -12.72 1.46
CA THR A 188 -4.83 -14.14 1.41
C THR A 188 -3.84 -14.98 2.22
N ARG A 189 -2.71 -14.39 2.61
CA ARG A 189 -1.57 -15.06 3.28
C ARG A 189 -0.98 -16.17 2.43
N GLU A 190 -1.21 -16.08 1.13
CA GLU A 190 -0.76 -17.03 0.13
C GLU A 190 0.71 -16.79 -0.17
N PHE A 191 1.45 -17.87 -0.20
CA PHE A 191 2.87 -17.86 -0.47
C PHE A 191 3.17 -18.90 -1.53
N THR A 192 3.80 -18.47 -2.62
CA THR A 192 4.41 -19.37 -3.59
C THR A 192 5.91 -19.37 -3.32
N ASP A 193 6.44 -20.51 -2.90
CA ASP A 193 7.87 -20.65 -2.61
C ASP A 193 8.73 -20.71 -3.88
N VAL A 194 10.04 -20.71 -3.69
CA VAL A 194 11.06 -20.73 -4.77
C VAL A 194 11.10 -22.00 -5.63
N ASN A 195 10.28 -23.00 -5.30
CA ASN A 195 10.07 -24.19 -6.13
C ASN A 195 8.66 -24.21 -6.73
N GLY A 196 7.94 -23.09 -6.69
CA GLY A 196 6.55 -22.98 -7.16
C GLY A 196 5.53 -23.64 -6.23
N ARG A 197 5.88 -23.99 -4.98
CA ARG A 197 4.92 -24.59 -4.05
C ARG A 197 4.09 -23.52 -3.38
N TYR A 198 2.77 -23.66 -3.52
CA TYR A 198 1.79 -22.85 -2.83
C TYR A 198 1.59 -23.31 -1.38
N CYS A 199 1.51 -22.38 -0.45
CA CYS A 199 1.05 -22.60 0.92
C CYS A 199 0.47 -21.34 1.54
N ILE A 200 -0.36 -21.51 2.57
CA ILE A 200 -0.96 -20.42 3.35
C ILE A 200 -0.25 -20.34 4.71
N HIS A 201 0.18 -19.15 5.12
CA HIS A 201 0.81 -18.95 6.43
C HIS A 201 -0.19 -18.39 7.46
N GLU A 202 -0.46 -19.16 8.52
CA GLU A 202 -1.34 -18.72 9.61
C GLU A 202 -0.71 -17.61 10.47
N ASP A 203 0.59 -17.74 10.79
CA ASP A 203 1.38 -16.77 11.55
C ASP A 203 2.33 -15.98 10.66
N PHE A 204 2.08 -14.67 10.55
CA PHE A 204 2.72 -13.80 9.58
C PHE A 204 3.94 -13.05 10.12
N SER A 205 5.09 -13.18 9.43
CA SER A 205 6.27 -12.35 9.66
C SER A 205 7.17 -12.33 8.43
N PHE A 206 7.36 -11.14 7.83
CA PHE A 206 8.26 -10.98 6.69
C PHE A 206 9.68 -11.43 6.99
N ALA A 207 10.24 -11.06 8.14
CA ALA A 207 11.58 -11.49 8.53
C ALA A 207 11.72 -13.02 8.60
N LYS A 208 10.64 -13.74 8.95
CA LYS A 208 10.61 -15.20 8.95
C LYS A 208 10.57 -15.76 7.53
N ILE A 209 9.73 -15.18 6.66
CA ILE A 209 9.61 -15.58 5.25
C ILE A 209 10.93 -15.34 4.52
N GLU A 210 11.53 -14.16 4.66
CA GLU A 210 12.80 -13.79 4.04
C GLU A 210 13.91 -14.77 4.42
N LYS A 211 14.03 -15.12 5.72
CA LYS A 211 14.98 -16.13 6.19
C LYS A 211 14.72 -17.52 5.60
N GLN A 212 13.45 -17.93 5.48
CA GLN A 212 13.09 -19.23 4.90
C GLN A 212 13.42 -19.29 3.41
N VAL A 213 13.11 -18.23 2.67
CA VAL A 213 13.40 -18.11 1.24
C VAL A 213 14.90 -18.14 1.01
N ALA A 214 15.67 -17.33 1.74
CA ALA A 214 17.13 -17.32 1.64
C ALA A 214 17.74 -18.70 1.95
N ALA A 215 17.28 -19.36 3.02
CA ALA A 215 17.76 -20.70 3.39
C ALA A 215 17.42 -21.79 2.36
N LYS A 216 16.32 -21.64 1.61
CA LYS A 216 15.94 -22.55 0.52
C LYS A 216 16.78 -22.30 -0.73
N LEU A 217 16.93 -21.04 -1.14
CA LEU A 217 17.69 -20.66 -2.34
C LEU A 217 19.17 -21.03 -2.24
N VAL A 218 19.82 -20.77 -1.10
CA VAL A 218 21.24 -21.12 -0.88
C VAL A 218 21.50 -22.64 -0.98
N LYS A 219 20.47 -23.46 -0.75
CA LYS A 219 20.56 -24.93 -0.88
C LYS A 219 20.29 -25.41 -2.31
N GLN A 220 19.79 -24.57 -3.21
CA GLN A 220 19.54 -24.97 -4.59
C GLN A 220 20.87 -25.12 -5.36
N PRO A 221 21.00 -26.14 -6.22
CA PRO A 221 22.23 -26.40 -6.97
C PRO A 221 22.70 -25.22 -7.82
N MET A 222 21.75 -24.43 -8.33
CA MET A 222 22.00 -23.27 -9.18
C MET A 222 22.87 -22.22 -8.46
N PHE A 223 22.64 -21.98 -7.17
CA PHE A 223 23.44 -21.06 -6.34
C PHE A 223 24.82 -21.59 -6.00
N HIS A 224 24.95 -22.91 -5.86
CA HIS A 224 26.26 -23.53 -5.63
C HIS A 224 27.16 -23.35 -6.87
N ALA A 225 26.59 -23.41 -8.07
CA ALA A 225 27.32 -23.21 -9.32
C ALA A 225 27.76 -21.73 -9.52
N THR A 226 26.89 -20.76 -9.24
CA THR A 226 27.26 -19.32 -9.32
C THR A 226 28.28 -18.92 -8.25
N ALA A 227 28.12 -19.39 -7.01
CA ALA A 227 29.10 -19.13 -5.95
C ALA A 227 30.48 -19.75 -6.25
N LEU A 228 30.51 -20.97 -6.82
CA LEU A 228 31.75 -21.60 -7.28
C LEU A 228 32.37 -20.84 -8.48
N ALA A 229 31.55 -20.32 -9.39
CA ALA A 229 32.02 -19.52 -10.52
C ALA A 229 32.62 -18.18 -10.07
N GLU A 230 31.97 -17.46 -9.15
CA GLU A 230 32.47 -16.22 -8.56
C GLU A 230 33.76 -16.44 -7.77
N GLN A 231 33.85 -17.52 -6.98
CA GLN A 231 35.08 -17.90 -6.29
C GLN A 231 36.22 -18.23 -7.27
N ALA A 232 35.91 -18.94 -8.36
CA ALA A 232 36.89 -19.27 -9.38
C ALA A 232 37.38 -18.00 -10.13
N GLU A 233 36.52 -17.02 -10.36
CA GLU A 233 36.91 -15.76 -10.99
C GLU A 233 37.72 -14.87 -10.05
N ALA A 234 37.34 -14.79 -8.77
CA ALA A 234 38.10 -14.10 -7.74
C ALA A 234 39.51 -14.70 -7.58
N ALA A 235 39.62 -16.04 -7.59
CA ALA A 235 40.90 -16.75 -7.54
C ALA A 235 41.77 -16.44 -8.77
N ARG A 236 41.19 -16.37 -9.97
CA ARG A 236 41.92 -15.97 -11.20
C ARG A 236 42.45 -14.54 -11.12
N ARG A 237 41.64 -13.60 -10.63
CA ARG A 237 42.07 -12.19 -10.45
C ARG A 237 43.19 -12.08 -9.41
N ALA A 238 43.10 -12.81 -8.31
CA ALA A 238 44.15 -12.85 -7.29
C ALA A 238 45.46 -13.43 -7.83
N ALA A 239 45.39 -14.51 -8.63
CA ALA A 239 46.55 -15.11 -9.27
C ALA A 239 47.23 -14.15 -10.25
N ALA A 240 46.46 -13.47 -11.11
CA ALA A 240 46.99 -12.48 -12.05
C ALA A 240 47.67 -11.28 -11.34
N ASN A 241 47.12 -10.85 -10.20
CA ASN A 241 47.72 -9.79 -9.37
C ASN A 241 49.01 -10.24 -8.68
N LEU A 242 49.17 -11.53 -8.38
CA LEU A 242 50.39 -12.09 -7.80
C LEU A 242 51.50 -12.23 -8.87
N GLU A 243 51.14 -12.68 -10.08
CA GLU A 243 52.07 -12.79 -11.22
C GLU A 243 52.60 -11.43 -11.67
N SER A 244 51.73 -10.41 -11.74
CA SER A 244 52.17 -9.04 -12.06
C SER A 244 53.13 -8.46 -11.01
N ARG A 245 52.85 -8.67 -9.72
CA ARG A 245 53.74 -8.25 -8.63
C ARG A 245 55.10 -8.93 -8.66
N THR A 246 55.14 -10.24 -8.91
CA THR A 246 56.42 -10.99 -8.98
C THR A 246 57.25 -10.59 -10.20
N LEU A 247 56.61 -10.24 -11.32
CA LEU A 247 57.29 -9.71 -12.51
C LEU A 247 57.89 -8.31 -12.29
N ASP A 248 57.21 -7.45 -11.54
CA ASP A 248 57.70 -6.11 -11.21
C ASP A 248 58.86 -6.16 -10.19
N GLU A 249 58.79 -7.06 -9.20
CA GLU A 249 59.90 -7.30 -8.26
C GLU A 249 61.15 -7.87 -8.97
N ALA A 250 60.95 -8.78 -9.93
CA ALA A 250 62.04 -9.34 -10.74
C ALA A 250 62.72 -8.30 -11.66
N LYS A 251 61.98 -7.30 -12.14
CA LYS A 251 62.54 -6.18 -12.93
C LYS A 251 63.31 -5.19 -12.05
N GLY A 252 62.79 -4.86 -10.86
CA GLY A 252 63.46 -3.93 -9.93
C GLY A 252 64.79 -4.45 -9.37
N THR A 253 65.05 -5.76 -9.45
CA THR A 253 66.30 -6.39 -8.98
C THR A 253 67.41 -6.38 -10.05
N LYS A 254 67.08 -6.09 -11.32
CA LYS A 254 68.06 -6.01 -12.43
C LYS A 254 68.65 -4.61 -12.65
N ASP A 255 68.09 -3.57 -12.03
CA ASP A 255 68.52 -2.17 -12.13
C ASP A 255 69.33 -1.68 -10.89
N ARG A 256 69.95 -2.60 -10.13
CA ARG A 256 70.89 -2.29 -9.04
C ARG A 256 72.28 -2.87 -9.27
#